data_AF-A0A963N8P2-F1
#
_entry.id   AF-A0A963N8P2-F1
#
_cell.length_a   1.000
_cell.length_b   1.000
_cell.length_c   1.000
_cell.angle_alpha   90.00
_cell.angle_beta   90.00
_cell.angle_gamma   90.00
#
_symmetry.space_group_name_H-M   'P 1'
#
loop_
_entity.id
_entity.type
_entity.pdbx_description
1 polymer ?
#
loop_
_entity_poly.entity_id
_entity_poly.type
_entity_poly.pdbx_seq_one_letter_code
_entity_poly.pdbx_strand_id
1 'polypeptide(L)'
;EQHGEAGMSQLREMNREWGFFRTTLSNMAMVLAKSDIAIAERYSELVTSQTLRETIFSRLKAEWQASIAALLEITEQGELLAGNPLLARSIRNRFAYLDPLNHLQIELLKRHRAGETDERIQRAIHHTINGVAAGLGNSG
;
A
#
# COMPACT_ATOMS: atom_id res chain seq x y z
N GLU A 1 16.81 8.98 19.67
CA GLU A 1 15.39 8.62 19.89
C GLU A 1 15.10 8.64 21.38
N GLN A 2 14.02 9.29 21.80
CA GLN A 2 13.82 9.71 23.20
C GLN A 2 13.62 8.54 24.20
N HIS A 3 13.39 7.32 23.72
CA HIS A 3 13.10 6.13 24.55
C HIS A 3 13.81 4.82 24.14
N GLY A 4 14.54 4.77 23.01
CA GLY A 4 15.40 3.65 22.60
C GLY A 4 14.80 2.24 22.78
N GLU A 5 15.64 1.29 23.25
CA GLU A 5 15.24 -0.12 23.50
C GLU A 5 14.09 -0.26 24.51
N ALA A 6 14.02 0.62 25.52
CA ALA A 6 12.95 0.58 26.52
C ALA A 6 11.57 0.85 25.90
N GLY A 7 11.50 1.80 24.96
CA GLY A 7 10.27 2.07 24.20
C GLY A 7 9.86 0.88 23.34
N MET A 8 10.81 0.25 22.65
CA MET A 8 10.52 -0.93 21.83
C MET A 8 10.03 -2.12 22.68
N SER A 9 10.65 -2.37 23.83
CA SER A 9 10.21 -3.41 24.77
C SER A 9 8.76 -3.19 25.22
N GLN A 10 8.38 -1.95 25.53
CA GLN A 10 7.02 -1.59 25.90
C GLN A 10 6.03 -1.84 24.77
N LEU A 11 6.37 -1.48 23.52
CA LEU A 11 5.51 -1.73 22.36
C LEU A 11 5.31 -3.23 22.11
N ARG A 12 6.37 -4.04 22.26
CA ARG A 12 6.28 -5.51 22.16
C ARG A 12 5.43 -6.12 23.27
N GLU A 13 5.53 -5.61 24.49
CA GLU A 13 4.66 -6.02 25.61
C GLU A 13 3.19 -5.65 25.33
N MET A 14 2.93 -4.42 24.87
CA MET A 14 1.59 -4.00 24.47
C MET A 14 1.01 -4.89 23.37
N ASN A 15 1.80 -5.31 22.39
CA ASN A 15 1.33 -6.22 21.33
C ASN A 15 0.93 -7.61 21.89
N ARG A 16 1.67 -8.11 22.90
CA ARG A 16 1.39 -9.39 23.55
C ARG A 16 0.17 -9.32 24.46
N GLU A 17 0.12 -8.33 25.34
CA GLU A 17 -0.84 -8.29 26.45
C GLU A 17 -2.08 -7.45 26.14
N TRP A 18 -2.00 -6.47 25.23
CA TRP A 18 -3.10 -5.55 24.96
C TRP A 18 -3.82 -5.83 23.63
N GLY A 19 -4.99 -6.47 23.73
CA GLY A 19 -5.79 -6.88 22.58
C GLY A 19 -6.17 -5.76 21.59
N PHE A 20 -6.42 -4.54 22.09
CA PHE A 20 -6.67 -3.38 21.22
C PHE A 20 -5.43 -3.04 20.39
N PHE A 21 -4.26 -2.91 21.02
CA PHE A 21 -3.02 -2.55 20.34
C PHE A 21 -2.64 -3.59 19.29
N ARG A 22 -2.72 -4.88 19.65
CA ARG A 22 -2.53 -6.00 18.72
C ARG A 22 -3.46 -5.95 17.51
N THR A 23 -4.74 -5.62 17.73
CA THR A 23 -5.73 -5.51 16.64
C THR A 23 -5.38 -4.34 15.71
N THR A 24 -5.01 -3.19 16.27
CA THR A 24 -4.57 -2.02 15.49
C THR A 24 -3.36 -2.36 14.61
N LEU A 25 -2.34 -3.00 15.17
CA LEU A 25 -1.16 -3.42 14.40
C LEU A 25 -1.51 -4.48 13.34
N SER A 26 -2.41 -5.41 13.64
CA SER A 26 -2.86 -6.43 12.69
C SER A 26 -3.60 -5.81 11.50
N ASN A 27 -4.45 -4.80 11.76
CA ASN A 27 -5.12 -4.05 10.70
C ASN A 27 -4.10 -3.27 9.86
N MET A 28 -3.11 -2.63 10.49
CA MET A 28 -2.03 -1.93 9.78
C MET A 28 -1.23 -2.90 8.90
N ALA A 29 -0.91 -4.09 9.41
CA ALA A 29 -0.22 -5.14 8.64
C ALA A 29 -1.02 -5.54 7.39
N MET A 30 -2.33 -5.69 7.51
CA MET A 30 -3.21 -6.02 6.39
C MET A 30 -3.24 -4.91 5.33
N VAL A 31 -3.31 -3.64 5.74
CA VAL A 31 -3.32 -2.50 4.81
C VAL A 31 -1.97 -2.37 4.10
N LEU A 32 -0.87 -2.46 4.85
CA LEU A 32 0.48 -2.41 4.27
C LEU A 32 0.73 -3.58 3.31
N ALA A 33 0.24 -4.79 3.63
CA ALA A 33 0.34 -5.94 2.73
C ALA A 33 -0.44 -5.77 1.41
N LYS A 34 -1.42 -4.86 1.37
CA LYS A 34 -2.20 -4.52 0.16
C LYS A 34 -1.60 -3.36 -0.64
N SER A 35 -0.55 -2.72 -0.15
CA SER A 35 0.11 -1.63 -0.84
C SER A 35 1.21 -2.13 -1.76
N ASP A 36 1.33 -1.52 -2.94
CA ASP A 36 2.41 -1.78 -3.90
C ASP A 36 3.13 -0.47 -4.22
N ILE A 37 4.35 -0.35 -3.69
CA ILE A 37 5.16 0.87 -3.85
C ILE A 37 5.67 1.04 -5.29
N ALA A 38 5.85 -0.04 -6.05
CA ALA A 38 6.30 0.02 -7.44
C ALA A 38 5.17 0.50 -8.37
N ILE A 39 3.94 0.08 -8.12
CA ILE A 39 2.76 0.64 -8.80
C ILE A 39 2.59 2.12 -8.43
N ALA A 40 2.71 2.48 -7.15
CA ALA A 40 2.65 3.88 -6.72
C ALA A 40 3.72 4.77 -7.40
N GLU A 41 4.93 4.23 -7.60
CA GLU A 41 6.01 4.92 -8.35
C GLU A 41 5.57 5.24 -9.78
N ARG A 42 4.95 4.28 -10.47
CA ARG A 42 4.43 4.48 -11.83
C ARG A 42 3.30 5.48 -11.90
N TYR A 43 2.39 5.50 -10.92
CA TYR A 43 1.37 6.56 -10.83
C TYR A 43 2.01 7.94 -10.63
N SER A 44 3.12 8.01 -9.88
CA SER A 44 3.85 9.26 -9.67
C SER A 44 4.39 9.84 -10.98
N GLU A 45 4.66 9.01 -11.99
CA GLU A 45 5.10 9.45 -13.33
C GLU A 45 4.05 10.30 -14.06
N LEU A 46 2.79 10.24 -13.65
CA LEU A 46 1.72 11.10 -14.17
C LEU A 46 1.84 12.56 -13.70
N VAL A 47 2.74 12.85 -12.75
CA VAL A 47 3.08 14.20 -12.29
C VAL A 47 4.13 14.79 -13.23
N THR A 48 3.80 15.91 -13.86
CA THR A 48 4.66 16.57 -14.86
C THR A 48 5.93 17.17 -14.26
N SER A 49 5.85 17.70 -13.03
CA SER A 49 7.01 18.23 -12.32
C SER A 49 7.83 17.09 -11.72
N GLN A 50 9.00 16.83 -12.32
CA GLN A 50 9.93 15.82 -11.85
C GLN A 50 10.44 16.13 -10.43
N THR A 51 10.79 17.38 -10.14
CA THR A 51 11.25 17.80 -8.80
C THR A 51 10.19 17.53 -7.74
N LEU A 52 8.91 17.86 -8.03
CA LEU A 52 7.81 17.61 -7.10
C LEU A 52 7.60 16.11 -6.89
N ARG A 53 7.59 15.34 -7.98
CA ARG A 53 7.47 13.88 -7.96
C ARG A 53 8.54 13.25 -7.08
N GLU A 54 9.81 13.56 -7.32
CA GLU A 54 10.94 13.00 -6.57
C GLU A 54 10.90 13.40 -5.09
N THR A 55 10.60 14.67 -4.80
CA THR A 55 10.53 15.19 -3.42
C THR A 55 9.44 14.49 -2.61
N ILE A 56 8.25 14.32 -3.18
CA ILE A 56 7.12 13.74 -2.45
C ILE A 56 7.20 12.21 -2.43
N PHE A 57 7.50 11.58 -3.55
CA PHE A 57 7.51 10.13 -3.65
C PHE A 57 8.64 9.50 -2.82
N SER A 58 9.83 10.11 -2.79
CA SER A 58 10.93 9.63 -1.94
C SER A 58 10.56 9.62 -0.45
N ARG A 59 9.89 10.68 0.03
CA ARG A 59 9.39 10.76 1.40
C ARG A 59 8.33 9.70 1.67
N LEU A 60 7.35 9.53 0.78
CA LEU A 60 6.32 8.49 0.91
C LEU A 60 6.93 7.08 0.96
N LYS A 61 7.91 6.80 0.09
CA LYS A 61 8.61 5.52 0.05
C LYS A 61 9.40 5.26 1.34
N ALA A 62 10.10 6.28 1.85
CA ALA A 62 10.83 6.18 3.12
C ALA A 62 9.88 5.91 4.30
N GLU A 63 8.77 6.64 4.40
CA GLU A 63 7.77 6.44 5.46
C GLU A 63 7.10 5.05 5.37
N TRP A 64 6.82 4.58 4.16
CA TRP A 64 6.28 3.24 3.93
C TRP A 64 7.26 2.15 4.41
N GLN A 65 8.55 2.28 4.08
CA GLN A 65 9.59 1.36 4.54
C GLN A 65 9.76 1.40 6.06
N ALA A 66 9.81 2.60 6.65
CA ALA A 66 9.93 2.79 8.09
C ALA A 66 8.73 2.19 8.85
N SER A 67 7.51 2.38 8.32
CA SER A 67 6.28 1.81 8.90
C SER A 67 6.29 0.28 8.90
N ILE A 68 6.73 -0.35 7.80
CA ILE A 68 6.86 -1.80 7.73
C ILE A 68 7.94 -2.30 8.70
N ALA A 69 9.10 -1.66 8.72
CA ALA A 69 10.20 -2.03 9.61
C ALA A 69 9.78 -1.96 11.09
N ALA A 70 9.19 -0.84 11.51
CA ALA A 70 8.71 -0.65 12.87
C ALA A 70 7.62 -1.68 13.23
N LEU A 71 6.68 -1.93 12.33
CA LEU A 71 5.63 -2.93 12.56
C LEU A 71 6.22 -4.33 12.78
N LEU A 72 7.14 -4.76 11.92
CA LEU A 72 7.80 -6.07 12.02
C LEU A 72 8.65 -6.19 13.29
N GLU A 73 9.30 -5.10 13.70
CA GLU A 73 10.09 -5.06 14.93
C GLU A 73 9.20 -5.16 16.20
N ILE A 74 8.03 -4.51 16.19
CA ILE A 74 7.08 -4.55 17.31
C ILE A 74 6.37 -5.92 17.37
N THR A 75 6.05 -6.52 16.22
CA THR A 75 5.37 -7.82 16.17
C THR A 75 6.31 -9.01 16.24
N GLU A 76 7.61 -8.77 16.16
CA GLU A 76 8.67 -9.79 16.12
C GLU A 76 8.46 -10.79 14.97
N GLN A 77 8.06 -10.27 13.80
CA GLN A 77 7.77 -11.05 12.58
C GLN A 77 8.79 -10.77 11.48
N GLY A 78 9.07 -11.78 10.65
CA GLY A 78 9.98 -11.63 9.49
C GLY A 78 9.30 -11.03 8.26
N GLU A 79 7.97 -11.14 8.14
CA GLU A 79 7.20 -10.60 7.03
C GLU A 79 5.78 -10.22 7.47
N LEU A 80 5.15 -9.33 6.70
CA LEU A 80 3.77 -8.94 6.95
C LEU A 80 2.84 -10.14 6.84
N LEU A 81 1.88 -10.23 7.76
CA LEU A 81 0.88 -11.30 7.80
C LEU A 81 1.45 -12.71 8.04
N ALA A 82 2.65 -12.85 8.61
CA ALA A 82 3.21 -14.15 8.98
C ALA A 82 2.25 -14.98 9.88
N GLY A 83 1.48 -14.32 10.74
CA GLY A 83 0.44 -14.96 11.58
C GLY A 83 -0.85 -15.33 10.85
N ASN A 84 -1.02 -14.99 9.57
CA ASN A 84 -2.19 -15.35 8.76
C ASN A 84 -1.80 -15.67 7.29
N PRO A 85 -1.22 -16.86 7.04
CA PRO A 85 -0.74 -17.25 5.71
C PRO A 85 -1.84 -17.35 4.66
N LEU A 86 -3.07 -17.71 5.07
CA LEU A 86 -4.23 -17.78 4.18
C LEU A 86 -4.61 -16.40 3.65
N LEU A 87 -4.61 -15.38 4.51
CA LEU A 87 -4.84 -14.00 4.11
C LEU A 87 -3.72 -13.49 3.19
N ALA A 88 -2.46 -13.76 3.54
CA ALA A 88 -1.31 -13.38 2.71
C ALA A 88 -1.40 -13.97 1.29
N ARG A 89 -1.74 -15.27 1.19
CA ARG A 89 -1.98 -15.93 -0.11
C ARG A 89 -3.17 -15.35 -0.86
N SER A 90 -4.27 -15.06 -0.16
CA SER A 90 -5.46 -14.45 -0.75
C SER A 90 -5.15 -13.09 -1.37
N ILE A 91 -4.40 -12.23 -0.67
CA ILE A 91 -3.97 -10.92 -1.19
C ILE A 91 -3.06 -11.11 -2.42
N ARG A 92 -2.06 -11.99 -2.33
CA ARG A 92 -1.14 -12.26 -3.45
C ARG A 92 -1.87 -12.75 -4.71
N ASN A 93 -2.87 -13.62 -4.55
CA ASN A 93 -3.67 -14.09 -5.68
C ASN A 93 -4.45 -12.96 -6.34
N ARG A 94 -4.95 -11.98 -5.56
CA ARG A 94 -5.66 -10.82 -6.11
C ARG A 94 -4.72 -9.86 -6.84
N PHE A 95 -3.50 -9.68 -6.34
CA PHE A 95 -2.50 -8.82 -6.97
C PHE A 95 -2.21 -9.21 -8.43
N ALA A 96 -2.16 -10.51 -8.75
CA ALA A 96 -1.99 -10.99 -10.12
C ALA A 96 -3.03 -10.43 -11.11
N TYR A 97 -4.23 -10.07 -10.63
CA TYR A 97 -5.28 -9.45 -11.43
C TYR A 97 -5.33 -7.92 -11.29
N LEU A 98 -4.83 -7.38 -10.18
CA LEU A 98 -4.77 -5.94 -9.93
C LEU A 98 -3.65 -5.27 -10.72
N ASP A 99 -2.51 -5.93 -10.91
CA ASP A 99 -1.37 -5.33 -11.61
C ASP A 99 -1.74 -4.90 -13.04
N PRO A 100 -2.35 -5.76 -13.88
CA PRO A 100 -2.78 -5.34 -15.21
C PRO A 100 -3.79 -4.18 -15.19
N LEU A 101 -4.70 -4.16 -14.22
CA LEU A 101 -5.69 -3.09 -14.09
C LEU A 101 -5.04 -1.76 -13.72
N ASN A 102 -4.06 -1.76 -12.82
CA ASN A 102 -3.29 -0.58 -12.46
C ASN A 102 -2.50 -0.04 -13.65
N HIS A 103 -1.81 -0.91 -14.39
CA HIS A 103 -1.07 -0.51 -15.59
C HIS A 103 -2.00 0.08 -16.66
N LEU A 104 -3.15 -0.54 -16.90
CA LEU A 104 -4.17 -0.03 -17.81
C LEU A 104 -4.69 1.33 -17.34
N GLN A 105 -4.99 1.48 -16.05
CA GLN A 105 -5.48 2.73 -15.47
C GLN A 105 -4.46 3.86 -15.64
N ILE A 106 -3.18 3.61 -15.38
CA ILE A 106 -2.10 4.61 -15.56
C ILE A 106 -2.06 5.10 -17.01
N GLU A 107 -2.09 4.18 -17.98
CA GLU A 107 -2.06 4.53 -19.41
C GLU A 107 -3.31 5.33 -19.82
N LEU A 108 -4.49 4.90 -19.38
CA LEU A 108 -5.74 5.61 -19.66
C LEU A 108 -5.76 7.02 -19.06
N LEU A 109 -5.27 7.18 -17.82
CA LEU A 109 -5.14 8.47 -17.17
C LEU A 109 -4.14 9.38 -17.90
N LYS A 110 -3.03 8.81 -18.39
CA LYS A 110 -2.04 9.54 -19.19
C LYS A 110 -2.65 10.09 -20.48
N ARG A 111 -3.36 9.25 -21.24
CA ARG A 111 -4.07 9.65 -22.48
C ARG A 111 -5.13 10.70 -22.20
N HIS A 112 -5.93 10.49 -21.16
CA HIS A 112 -6.97 11.43 -20.77
C HIS A 112 -6.40 12.81 -20.43
N ARG A 113 -5.31 12.87 -19.67
CA ARG A 113 -4.59 14.12 -19.36
C ARG A 113 -3.92 14.76 -20.58
N ALA A 114 -3.59 13.97 -21.60
CA ALA A 114 -3.05 14.45 -22.87
C ALA A 114 -4.15 14.98 -23.83
N GLY A 115 -5.43 14.86 -23.47
CA GLY A 115 -6.56 15.40 -24.23
C GLY A 115 -7.44 14.35 -24.91
N GLU A 116 -7.15 13.05 -24.78
CA GLU A 116 -8.03 11.98 -25.25
C GLU A 116 -9.21 11.81 -24.28
N THR A 117 -10.27 12.58 -24.52
CA THR A 117 -11.42 12.68 -23.60
C THR A 117 -12.67 11.98 -24.09
N ASP A 118 -12.58 11.14 -25.12
CA ASP A 118 -13.72 10.40 -25.63
C ASP A 118 -14.34 9.48 -24.56
N GLU A 119 -15.64 9.19 -24.72
CA GLU A 119 -16.39 8.43 -23.73
C GLU A 119 -15.83 7.02 -23.48
N ARG A 120 -15.11 6.43 -24.44
CA ARG A 120 -14.55 5.08 -24.25
C ARG A 120 -13.39 5.13 -23.26
N ILE A 121 -12.52 6.14 -23.34
CA ILE A 121 -11.45 6.36 -22.36
C ILE A 121 -12.04 6.59 -20.96
N GLN A 122 -13.03 7.46 -20.83
CA GLN A 122 -13.66 7.75 -19.53
C GLN A 122 -14.32 6.49 -18.92
N ARG A 123 -15.08 5.73 -19.71
CA ARG A 123 -15.68 4.46 -19.26
C ARG A 123 -14.61 3.44 -18.87
N ALA A 124 -13.54 3.32 -19.65
CA ALA A 124 -12.44 2.41 -19.33
C ALA A 124 -11.76 2.78 -18.00
N ILE A 125 -11.54 4.08 -17.73
CA ILE A 125 -11.03 4.56 -16.43
C ILE A 125 -11.96 4.12 -15.30
N HIS A 126 -13.28 4.36 -15.42
CA HIS A 126 -14.24 3.91 -14.42
C HIS A 126 -14.22 2.40 -14.19
N HIS A 127 -14.08 1.60 -15.26
CA HIS A 127 -13.94 0.14 -15.12
C HIS A 127 -12.67 -0.25 -14.34
N THR A 128 -11.54 0.41 -14.61
CA THR A 128 -10.31 0.16 -13.85
C THR A 128 -10.44 0.57 -12.37
N ILE A 129 -11.06 1.72 -12.07
CA ILE A 129 -11.34 2.16 -10.69
C ILE A 129 -12.17 1.10 -9.96
N ASN A 130 -13.27 0.65 -10.56
CA ASN A 130 -14.14 -0.35 -9.96
C ASN A 130 -13.43 -1.69 -9.78
N GLY A 131 -12.63 -2.11 -10.77
CA GLY A 131 -11.85 -3.34 -10.70
C GLY A 131 -10.80 -3.33 -9.58
N VAL A 132 -10.06 -2.23 -9.46
CA VAL A 132 -9.06 -2.05 -8.39
C VAL A 132 -9.73 -2.01 -7.02
N ALA A 133 -10.83 -1.26 -6.87
CA ALA A 133 -11.59 -1.19 -5.62
C ALA A 133 -12.13 -2.57 -5.19
N ALA A 134 -12.71 -3.32 -6.13
CA ALA A 134 -13.24 -4.66 -5.86
C ALA A 134 -12.12 -5.65 -5.47
N GLY A 135 -10.94 -5.57 -6.11
CA GLY A 135 -9.83 -6.46 -5.81
C GLY A 135 -9.15 -6.17 -4.46
N LEU A 136 -8.99 -4.90 -4.08
CA LEU A 136 -8.37 -4.52 -2.80
C LEU A 136 -9.27 -4.86 -1.59
N GLY A 137 -10.59 -4.75 -1.74
CA GLY A 137 -11.54 -4.93 -0.65
C GLY A 137 -11.32 -3.89 0.45
N ASN A 138 -11.34 -4.31 1.72
CA ASN A 138 -11.13 -3.41 2.86
C ASN A 138 -9.70 -2.86 2.91
N SER A 139 -9.53 -1.54 2.89
CA SER A 139 -8.21 -0.88 2.86
C SER A 139 -7.94 0.03 4.04
N GLY A 140 -8.88 0.13 4.99
CA GLY A 140 -8.83 0.99 6.17
C GLY A 140 -10.22 1.36 6.63
#